data_AF-A0A517VFI3-F1
#
_entry.id   AF-A0A517VFI3-F1
#
_cell.length_a   1.000
_cell.length_b   1.000
_cell.length_c   1.000
_cell.angle_alpha   90.00
_cell.angle_beta   90.00
_cell.angle_gamma   90.00
#
_symmetry.space_group_name_H-M   'P 1'
#
loop_
_entity.id
_entity.type
_entity.pdbx_description
1 polymer ?
#
loop_
_entity_poly.entity_id
_entity_poly.type
_entity_poly.pdbx_seq_one_letter_code
_entity_poly.pdbx_strand_id
1 'polypeptide(L)' 'MQFGIRVRELRKQRRMTQQKLSELLGVSLSYISKVENKRLNGGDYPSEKVRPQTG' A
#
# COMPACT_ATOMS: atom_id res chain seq x y z
N MET A 1 -5.79 2.57 -11.14
CA MET A 1 -5.85 3.35 -9.89
C MET A 1 -4.53 4.10 -9.75
N GLN A 2 -4.56 5.42 -9.54
CA GLN A 2 -3.37 6.27 -9.49
C GLN A 2 -2.60 6.16 -8.17
N PHE A 3 -3.24 5.64 -7.11
CA PHE A 3 -2.67 5.57 -5.77
C PHE A 3 -1.42 4.69 -5.67
N GLY A 4 -1.48 3.43 -6.11
CA GLY A 4 -0.33 2.51 -6.07
C GLY A 4 0.88 3.03 -6.85
N ILE A 5 0.61 3.65 -8.00
CA ILE A 5 1.63 4.31 -8.82
C ILE A 5 2.26 5.47 -8.04
N ARG A 6 1.45 6.31 -7.40
CA ARG A 6 1.93 7.45 -6.61
C ARG A 6 2.77 7.02 -5.40
N VAL A 7 2.38 5.95 -4.71
CA VAL A 7 3.17 5.35 -3.61
C VAL A 7 4.54 4.94 -4.13
N ARG A 8 4.59 4.25 -5.28
CA ARG A 8 5.84 3.81 -5.90
C ARG A 8 6.75 4.98 -6.29
N GLU A 9 6.18 6.04 -6.86
CA GLU A 9 6.92 7.27 -7.20
C GLU A 9 7.55 7.91 -5.98
N LEU A 10 6.77 8.16 -4.92
CA LEU A 10 7.25 8.79 -3.69
C LEU A 10 8.34 7.95 -3.02
N ARG A 11 8.17 6.63 -2.99
CA ARG A 11 9.19 5.71 -2.47
C ARG A 11 10.51 5.82 -3.24
N LYS A 12 10.44 5.83 -4.57
CA LYS A 12 11.62 5.97 -5.44
C LYS A 12 12.27 7.35 -5.30
N GLN A 13 11.49 8.42 -5.19
CA GLN A 13 12.00 9.78 -4.95
C GLN A 13 12.79 9.87 -3.63
N ARG A 14 12.38 9.09 -2.62
CA ARG A 14 13.10 8.94 -1.35
C ARG A 14 14.23 7.91 -1.38
N ARG A 15 14.56 7.34 -2.54
CA ARG A 15 15.59 6.29 -2.74
C ARG A 15 15.40 5.06 -1.84
N MET A 16 14.15 4.69 -1.55
CA MET A 16 13.84 3.57 -0.67
C MET A 16 13.52 2.29 -1.47
N THR A 17 13.93 1.14 -0.95
CA THR A 17 13.46 -0.18 -1.42
C THR A 17 12.06 -0.46 -0.90
N GLN A 18 11.34 -1.42 -1.51
CA GLN A 18 10.06 -1.88 -0.97
C GLN A 18 10.23 -2.50 0.43
N GLN A 19 11.34 -3.21 0.67
CA GLN A 19 11.72 -3.77 1.97
C GLN A 19 11.83 -2.67 3.04
N LYS A 20 12.53 -1.56 2.72
CA LYS A 20 12.68 -0.45 3.67
C LYS A 20 11.34 0.22 3.98
N LEU A 21 10.47 0.37 2.97
CA LEU A 21 9.14 0.91 3.17
C LEU A 21 8.26 -0.03 4.02
N SER A 22 8.35 -1.34 3.79
CA SER A 22 7.58 -2.33 4.54
C SER A 22 7.96 -2.36 6.02
N GLU A 23 9.26 -2.28 6.33
CA GLU A 23 9.78 -2.18 7.70
C GLU A 23 9.28 -0.93 8.42
N LEU A 24 9.35 0.25 7.78
CA LEU A 24 8.91 1.51 8.38
C LEU A 24 7.41 1.56 8.67
N LEU A 25 6.60 0.86 7.88
CA LEU A 25 5.16 0.83 8.03
C LEU A 25 4.65 -0.37 8.84
N GLY A 26 5.54 -1.30 9.23
CA GLY A 26 5.14 -2.52 9.95
C GLY A 26 4.24 -3.44 9.14
N VAL A 27 4.38 -3.47 7.81
CA VAL A 27 3.58 -4.31 6.91
C VAL A 27 4.47 -5.29 6.14
N SER A 28 3.87 -6.30 5.50
CA SER A 28 4.65 -7.25 4.71
C SER A 28 5.15 -6.65 3.40
N LEU A 29 6.31 -7.12 2.91
CA LEU A 29 6.83 -6.78 1.59
C LEU A 29 5.81 -7.11 0.48
N SER A 30 5.12 -8.24 0.60
CA SER A 30 4.10 -8.67 -0.36
C SER A 30 2.89 -7.74 -0.38
N TYR A 31 2.55 -7.10 0.73
CA TYR A 31 1.53 -6.05 0.79
C TYR A 31 1.96 -4.80 0.01
N ILE A 32 3.19 -4.31 0.22
CA ILE A 32 3.73 -3.18 -0.56
C ILE A 32 3.75 -3.50 -2.06
N SER A 33 4.19 -4.70 -2.45
CA SER A 33 4.20 -5.12 -3.85
C SER A 33 2.79 -5.18 -4.45
N LYS A 34 1.80 -5.68 -3.71
CA LYS A 34 0.39 -5.66 -4.14
C LYS A 34 -0.12 -4.24 -4.32
N VAL A 35 0.16 -3.33 -3.38
CA VAL A 35 -0.26 -1.93 -3.45
C VAL A 35 0.34 -1.21 -4.65
N GLU A 36 1.64 -1.38 -4.91
CA GLU A 36 2.33 -0.66 -5.99
C GLU A 36 2.05 -1.21 -7.39
N ASN A 37 1.74 -2.50 -7.51
CA ASN A 37 1.64 -3.17 -8.82
C ASN A 37 0.21 -3.53 -9.23
N LYS A 38 -0.74 -3.72 -8.29
CA LYS A 38 -2.12 -4.08 -8.65
C LYS A 38 -3.00 -2.85 -8.82
N ARG A 39 -3.89 -2.89 -9.81
CA ARG A 39 -5.10 -2.05 -9.83
C ARG A 39 -6.03 -2.59 -8.75
N LEU A 40 -5.74 -2.29 -7.49
CA LEU A 40 -6.64 -2.58 -6.38
C LEU A 40 -7.92 -1.78 -6.61
N ASN A 41 -9.07 -2.46 -6.59
CA ASN A 41 -10.37 -1.80 -6.48
C ASN A 41 -10.62 -1.50 -4.99
N GLY A 42 -11.54 -0.59 -4.63
CA GLY A 42 -11.73 -0.13 -3.24
C GLY A 42 -11.74 -1.25 -2.19
N GLY A 43 -12.46 -2.34 -2.46
CA GLY A 43 -12.57 -3.49 -1.55
C GLY A 43 -11.31 -4.36 -1.39
N ASP A 44 -10.26 -4.15 -2.19
CA ASP A 44 -9.00 -4.89 -2.10
C ASP A 44 -8.06 -4.31 -1.04
N TYR A 45 -8.37 -3.11 -0.51
CA TYR A 45 -7.63 -2.51 0.60
C TYR A 45 -8.19 -3.02 1.94
N PRO A 46 -7.36 -3.65 2.79
CA PRO A 46 -7.75 -4.09 4.13
C PRO A 46 -8.34 -2.95 4.98
N SER A 47 -7.87 -1.71 4.79
CA SER A 47 -8.38 -0.54 5.48
C SER A 47 -9.84 -0.21 5.19
N GLU A 48 -10.39 -0.62 4.03
CA GLU A 48 -11.83 -0.45 3.75
C GLU A 48 -12.70 -1.47 4.49
N LYS A 49 -12.14 -2.64 4.84
CA LYS A 49 -12.84 -3.66 5.64
C LYS A 49 -12.87 -3.32 7.13
N VAL A 50 -12.06 -2.34 7.57
CA VAL A 50 -12.13 -1.78 8.92
C VAL A 50 -13.03 -0.54 8.90
N ARG A 51 -14.29 -0.70 8.46
CA ARG A 51 -15.33 0.20 8.98
C ARG A 51 -15.74 -0.38 10.33
N PRO A 52 -15.65 0.38 11.44
CA PRO A 52 -16.36 -0.02 12.64
C PRO A 52 -17.83 -0.19 12.25
N GLN A 53 -18.40 -1.35 12.53
CA GLN A 53 -19.85 -1.51 12.53
C GLN A 53 -20.38 -0.68 13.70
N THR A 54 -20.58 0.62 13.47
CA THR A 54 -21.52 1.41 14.26
C THR A 54 -22.89 1.12 13.69
N GLY A 55 -23.66 0.32 14.43
CA GLY A 55 -25.01 -0.14 14.12
C GLY A 55 -25.31 -1.44 14.84
#